data_AF-A0A535ZU19-F1
#
_entry.id   AF-A0A535ZU19-F1
#
_cell.length_a   1.000
_cell.length_b   1.000
_cell.length_c   1.000
_cell.angle_alpha   90.00
_cell.angle_beta   90.00
_cell.angle_gamma   90.00
#
_symmetry.space_group_name_H-M   'P 1'
#
loop_
_entity.id
_entity.type
_entity.pdbx_description
1 polymer ?
#
loop_
_entity_poly.entity_id
_entity_poly.type
_entity_poly.pdbx_seq_one_letter_code
_entity_poly.pdbx_strand_id
1 'polypeptide(L)'
;MSGAGAAASNKRMYTILAYVLGWLGGLIFLFVGKDDPDVKWNASQSLIIFGGLSIVIVILSFIPVVGWIAEFILFVIGFIFWVYFLVQSLQGTGQRIPAPVIGTTIAPYVDQLANAVK
;
A
#
# COMPACT_ATOMS: atom_id res chain seq x y z
N MET A 1 21.53 18.82 15.44
CA MET A 1 20.05 18.85 15.34
C MET A 1 19.52 18.70 13.90
N SER A 2 20.35 18.61 12.85
CA SER A 2 19.93 18.49 11.44
C SER A 2 19.55 17.07 10.96
N GLY A 3 20.06 16.02 11.60
CA GLY A 3 19.87 14.63 11.13
C GLY A 3 18.45 14.05 11.32
N ALA A 4 17.77 14.42 12.42
CA ALA A 4 16.44 13.89 12.72
C ALA A 4 15.36 14.42 11.74
N GLY A 5 15.50 15.68 11.28
CA GLY A 5 14.59 16.27 10.30
C GLY A 5 14.73 15.64 8.91
N ALA A 6 15.95 15.32 8.48
CA ALA A 6 16.20 14.64 7.20
C ALA A 6 15.66 13.20 7.20
N ALA A 7 15.86 12.45 8.28
CA ALA A 7 15.34 11.09 8.43
C ALA A 7 13.80 11.06 8.40
N ALA A 8 13.14 11.97 9.12
CA ALA A 8 11.68 12.09 9.11
C ALA A 8 11.13 12.48 7.72
N SER A 9 11.84 13.32 6.98
CA SER A 9 11.49 13.68 5.59
C SER A 9 11.56 12.47 4.65
N ASN A 10 12.65 11.69 4.72
CA ASN A 10 12.83 10.48 3.90
C ASN A 10 11.74 9.44 4.16
N LYS A 11 11.38 9.23 5.44
CA LYS A 11 10.32 8.32 5.85
C LYS A 11 8.96 8.66 5.24
N ARG A 12 8.54 9.93 5.34
CA ARG A 12 7.30 10.42 4.73
C ARG A 12 7.32 10.26 3.22
N MET A 13 8.42 10.65 2.57
CA MET A 13 8.59 10.53 1.13
C MET A 13 8.46 9.07 0.66
N TYR A 14 9.15 8.14 1.32
CA TYR A 14 9.06 6.72 0.96
C TYR A 14 7.67 6.13 1.18
N THR A 15 6.97 6.56 2.23
CA THR A 15 5.58 6.15 2.47
C THR A 15 4.65 6.64 1.36
N ILE A 16 4.80 7.89 0.91
CA ILE A 16 4.01 8.42 -0.23
C ILE A 16 4.30 7.58 -1.48
N LEU A 17 5.58 7.36 -1.82
CA LEU A 17 5.97 6.63 -3.02
C LEU A 17 5.56 5.16 -2.99
N ALA A 18 5.48 4.55 -1.80
CA ALA A 18 4.92 3.21 -1.62
C ALA A 18 3.46 3.11 -2.07
N TYR A 19 2.68 4.19 -2.02
CA TYR A 19 1.26 4.20 -2.40
C TYR A 19 0.99 4.83 -3.77
N VAL A 20 1.78 5.81 -4.23
CA VAL A 20 1.55 6.53 -5.50
C VAL A 20 1.42 5.58 -6.69
N LEU A 21 2.33 4.61 -6.80
CA LEU A 21 2.33 3.63 -7.90
C LEU A 21 1.56 2.35 -7.57
N GLY A 22 0.69 2.38 -6.56
CA GLY A 22 -0.03 1.21 -6.05
C GLY A 22 0.94 0.09 -5.68
N TRP A 23 0.68 -1.12 -6.16
CA TRP A 23 1.47 -2.30 -5.81
C TRP A 23 2.91 -2.26 -6.32
N LEU A 24 3.19 -1.55 -7.43
CA LEU A 24 4.55 -1.35 -7.93
C LEU A 24 5.36 -0.50 -6.96
N GLY A 25 4.75 0.57 -6.44
CA GLY A 25 5.35 1.41 -5.40
C GLY A 25 5.59 0.60 -4.13
N GLY A 26 4.58 -0.17 -3.71
CA GLY A 26 4.70 -1.09 -2.57
C GLY A 26 5.87 -2.05 -2.73
N LEU A 27 5.99 -2.71 -3.88
CA LEU A 27 7.08 -3.65 -4.15
C LEU A 27 8.46 -2.97 -4.09
N ILE A 28 8.62 -1.82 -4.72
CA ILE A 28 9.91 -1.10 -4.74
C ILE A 28 10.30 -0.65 -3.32
N PHE A 29 9.38 0.02 -2.62
CA PHE A 29 9.66 0.60 -1.31
C PHE A 29 9.68 -0.42 -0.17
N LEU A 30 9.21 -1.64 -0.41
CA LEU A 30 9.42 -2.77 0.48
C LEU A 30 10.91 -3.09 0.66
N PHE A 31 11.70 -2.94 -0.40
CA PHE A 31 13.15 -3.17 -0.38
C PHE A 31 13.95 -1.88 -0.20
N VAL A 32 13.55 -0.78 -0.85
CA VAL A 32 14.25 0.52 -0.73
C VAL A 32 14.12 1.09 0.69
N GLY A 33 12.94 0.97 1.30
CA GLY A 33 12.65 1.48 2.64
C GLY A 33 12.79 0.44 3.75
N LYS A 34 13.42 -0.71 3.49
CA LYS A 34 13.37 -1.89 4.36
C LYS A 34 13.90 -1.68 5.79
N ASP A 35 14.79 -0.71 5.96
CA ASP A 35 15.43 -0.38 7.24
C ASP A 35 14.55 0.51 8.13
N ASP A 36 13.48 1.12 7.57
CA ASP A 36 12.46 1.81 8.35
C ASP A 36 11.23 0.91 8.51
N PRO A 37 10.85 0.52 9.75
CA PRO A 37 9.79 -0.45 9.98
C PRO A 37 8.41 0.04 9.54
N ASP A 38 8.15 1.35 9.50
CA ASP A 38 6.85 1.88 9.08
C ASP A 38 6.77 2.06 7.57
N VAL A 39 7.87 2.44 6.92
CA VAL A 39 7.94 2.45 5.45
C VAL A 39 7.75 1.04 4.92
N LYS A 40 8.49 0.07 5.48
CA LYS A 40 8.40 -1.34 5.10
C LYS A 40 6.99 -1.90 5.31
N TRP A 41 6.33 -1.52 6.40
CA TRP A 41 4.95 -1.93 6.69
C TRP A 41 3.94 -1.33 5.70
N ASN A 42 4.02 -0.02 5.42
CA ASN A 42 3.14 0.64 4.44
C ASN A 42 3.35 0.08 3.02
N ALA A 43 4.60 -0.18 2.65
CA ALA A 43 4.95 -0.82 1.39
C ALA A 43 4.37 -2.24 1.28
N SER A 44 4.44 -3.04 2.35
CA SER A 44 3.82 -4.36 2.44
C SER A 44 2.30 -4.28 2.27
N GLN A 45 1.65 -3.31 2.93
CA GLN A 45 0.20 -3.11 2.82
C GLN A 45 -0.20 -2.70 1.40
N SER A 46 0.54 -1.77 0.78
CA SER A 46 0.31 -1.35 -0.60
C SER A 46 0.42 -2.54 -1.56
N LEU A 47 1.45 -3.38 -1.41
CA LEU A 47 1.64 -4.58 -2.22
C LEU A 47 0.50 -5.58 -2.05
N ILE A 48 0.08 -5.85 -0.80
CA ILE A 48 -1.01 -6.81 -0.53
C ILE A 48 -2.34 -6.31 -1.10
N ILE A 49 -2.71 -5.05 -0.83
CA ILE A 49 -4.01 -4.52 -1.24
C ILE A 49 -4.05 -4.36 -2.76
N PHE A 50 -3.15 -3.59 -3.35
CA PHE A 50 -3.22 -3.27 -4.77
C PHE A 50 -2.76 -4.44 -5.65
N GLY A 51 -1.83 -5.27 -5.16
CA GLY A 51 -1.38 -6.46 -5.87
C GLY A 51 -2.46 -7.54 -5.87
N GLY A 52 -3.06 -7.80 -4.70
CA GLY A 52 -4.21 -8.69 -4.57
C GLY A 52 -5.40 -8.22 -5.42
N LEU A 53 -5.74 -6.93 -5.37
CA LEU A 53 -6.80 -6.35 -6.18
C LEU A 53 -6.53 -6.53 -7.69
N SER A 54 -5.29 -6.28 -8.13
CA SER A 54 -4.90 -6.45 -9.54
C SER A 54 -5.05 -7.90 -10.00
N ILE A 55 -4.65 -8.88 -9.16
CA ILE A 55 -4.82 -10.31 -9.47
C ILE A 55 -6.30 -10.66 -9.60
N VAL A 56 -7.16 -10.20 -8.68
CA VAL A 56 -8.61 -10.45 -8.73
C VAL A 56 -9.22 -9.86 -10.00
N ILE A 57 -8.86 -8.61 -10.35
CA ILE A 57 -9.34 -7.96 -11.58
C ILE A 57 -8.94 -8.77 -12.82
N VAL A 58 -7.69 -9.22 -12.91
CA VAL A 58 -7.22 -10.06 -14.02
C VAL A 58 -8.02 -11.36 -14.11
N ILE A 59 -8.28 -12.04 -12.99
CA ILE A 59 -9.09 -13.27 -12.97
C ILE A 59 -10.52 -13.02 -13.45
N LEU A 60 -11.14 -11.92 -13.00
CA LEU A 60 -12.52 -11.58 -13.38
C LEU A 60 -12.65 -11.17 -14.84
N SER A 61 -11.60 -10.63 -15.45
CA SER A 61 -11.59 -10.23 -16.87
C SER A 61 -11.88 -11.39 -17.83
N PHE A 62 -11.68 -12.64 -17.40
CA PHE A 62 -12.00 -13.85 -18.18
C PHE A 62 -13.49 -14.23 -18.16
N ILE A 63 -14.32 -13.59 -17.33
CA ILE A 63 -15.76 -13.88 -17.22
C ILE A 63 -16.55 -12.77 -17.94
N PRO A 64 -17.13 -13.02 -19.13
CA PRO A 64 -17.85 -12.00 -19.88
C PRO A 64 -19.05 -11.44 -19.11
N VAL A 65 -19.36 -10.15 -19.30
CA VAL A 65 -20.50 -9.41 -18.72
C VAL A 65 -20.44 -9.24 -17.20
N VAL A 66 -20.40 -10.33 -16.43
CA VAL A 66 -20.31 -10.28 -14.95
C VAL A 66 -18.96 -9.72 -14.50
N GLY A 67 -17.88 -10.11 -15.19
CA GLY A 67 -16.54 -9.62 -14.90
C GLY A 67 -16.42 -8.10 -15.04
N TRP A 68 -17.06 -7.49 -16.04
CA TRP A 68 -16.96 -6.05 -16.29
C TRP A 68 -17.62 -5.22 -15.18
N ILE A 69 -18.79 -5.64 -14.70
CA ILE A 69 -19.48 -4.96 -13.60
C ILE A 69 -18.65 -5.09 -12.31
N ALA A 70 -18.15 -6.29 -12.03
CA ALA A 70 -17.33 -6.54 -10.86
C ALA A 70 -16.01 -5.75 -10.91
N GLU A 71 -15.35 -5.69 -12.07
CA GLU A 71 -14.13 -4.93 -12.30
C GLU A 71 -14.34 -3.43 -12.02
N PHE A 72 -15.42 -2.84 -12.51
CA PHE A 72 -15.74 -1.44 -12.24
C PHE A 72 -15.91 -1.17 -10.73
N ILE A 73 -16.63 -2.05 -10.02
CA ILE A 73 -16.83 -1.93 -8.57
C ILE A 73 -15.48 -2.03 -7.84
N LEU A 74 -14.66 -3.01 -8.20
CA LEU A 74 -13.34 -3.22 -7.60
C LEU A 74 -12.39 -2.06 -7.90
N PHE A 75 -12.45 -1.48 -9.10
CA PHE A 75 -11.69 -0.28 -9.44
C PHE A 75 -12.08 0.89 -8.55
N VAL A 76 -13.37 1.14 -8.33
CA VAL A 76 -13.85 2.22 -7.45
C VAL A 76 -13.39 2.00 -6.01
N ILE A 77 -13.51 0.79 -5.49
CA ILE A 77 -13.02 0.44 -4.14
C ILE A 77 -11.51 0.66 -4.03
N GLY A 78 -10.75 0.17 -5.01
CA GLY A 78 -9.30 0.36 -5.09
C GLY A 78 -8.91 1.83 -5.15
N PHE A 79 -9.63 2.62 -5.94
CA PHE A 79 -9.41 4.06 -6.06
C PHE A 79 -9.68 4.79 -4.73
N ILE A 80 -10.73 4.43 -4.00
CA ILE A 80 -11.01 4.98 -2.66
C ILE A 80 -9.85 4.69 -1.69
N PHE A 81 -9.36 3.44 -1.65
CA PHE A 81 -8.21 3.10 -0.82
C PHE A 81 -6.94 3.84 -1.25
N TRP A 82 -6.69 3.95 -2.55
CA TRP A 82 -5.55 4.67 -3.09
C TRP A 82 -5.55 6.14 -2.69
N VAL A 83 -6.68 6.83 -2.86
CA VAL A 83 -6.85 8.22 -2.42
C VAL A 83 -6.67 8.33 -0.91
N TYR A 84 -7.28 7.43 -0.12
CA TYR A 84 -7.14 7.43 1.33
C TYR A 84 -5.66 7.35 1.76
N PHE A 85 -4.90 6.39 1.22
CA PHE A 85 -3.49 6.24 1.57
C PHE A 85 -2.62 7.42 1.13
N LEU A 86 -2.90 8.01 -0.04
CA LEU A 86 -2.20 9.21 -0.48
C LEU A 86 -2.48 10.40 0.43
N VAL A 87 -3.75 10.67 0.75
CA VAL A 87 -4.11 11.77 1.64
C VAL A 87 -3.48 11.59 3.02
N GLN A 88 -3.57 10.39 3.60
CA GLN A 88 -3.00 10.11 4.91
C GLN A 88 -1.47 10.16 4.92
N SER A 89 -0.80 9.69 3.87
CA SER A 89 0.68 9.78 3.77
C SER A 89 1.16 11.20 3.52
N LEU A 90 0.38 12.01 2.81
CA LEU A 90 0.63 13.44 2.63
C LEU A 90 0.40 14.23 3.92
N GLN A 91 -0.58 13.88 4.76
CA GLN A 91 -0.84 14.60 6.01
C GLN A 91 0.01 14.09 7.20
N GLY A 92 0.46 12.84 7.14
CA GLY A 92 1.23 12.19 8.20
C GLY A 92 2.75 12.41 8.10
N THR A 93 3.47 11.72 9.00
CA THR A 93 4.93 11.73 9.09
C THR A 93 5.59 10.43 8.57
N GLY A 94 4.84 9.63 7.81
CA GLY A 94 5.27 8.31 7.34
C GLY A 94 5.07 7.17 8.35
N GLN A 95 4.23 7.37 9.37
CA GLN A 95 3.79 6.31 10.28
C GLN A 95 2.95 5.26 9.53
N ARG A 96 2.68 4.11 10.16
CA ARG A 96 1.77 3.08 9.62
C ARG A 96 0.39 3.66 9.36
N ILE A 97 -0.13 3.43 8.16
CA ILE A 97 -1.46 3.87 7.76
C ILE A 97 -2.34 2.63 7.58
N PRO A 98 -3.05 2.15 8.61
CA PRO A 98 -3.87 0.96 8.46
C PRO A 98 -5.00 1.18 7.45
N ALA A 99 -5.25 0.16 6.63
CA ALA A 99 -6.36 0.17 5.70
C ALA A 99 -7.69 0.40 6.43
N PRO A 100 -8.55 1.32 5.95
CA PRO A 100 -9.83 1.55 6.56
C PRO A 100 -10.70 0.30 6.39
N VAL A 101 -11.53 -0.01 7.38
CA VAL A 101 -12.46 -1.17 7.42
C VAL A 101 -11.77 -2.54 7.51
N ILE A 102 -10.75 -2.82 6.70
CA ILE A 102 -10.11 -4.15 6.60
C ILE A 102 -8.75 -4.27 7.30
N GLY A 103 -8.24 -3.19 7.90
CA GLY A 103 -6.89 -3.14 8.47
C GLY A 103 -6.59 -4.24 9.48
N THR A 104 -7.55 -4.57 10.36
CA THR A 104 -7.38 -5.64 11.36
C THR A 104 -7.32 -7.03 10.73
N THR A 105 -8.08 -7.26 9.67
CA THR A 105 -8.11 -8.53 8.94
C THR A 105 -6.83 -8.75 8.15
N ILE A 106 -6.28 -7.70 7.54
CA ILE A 106 -5.08 -7.83 6.71
C ILE A 106 -3.77 -7.68 7.48
N ALA A 107 -3.79 -7.07 8.67
CA ALA A 107 -2.60 -6.78 9.46
C ALA A 107 -1.66 -7.99 9.64
N PRO A 108 -2.12 -9.22 9.93
CA PRO A 108 -1.24 -10.37 10.06
C PRO A 108 -0.43 -10.66 8.79
N TYR A 109 -1.04 -10.50 7.60
CA TYR A 109 -0.36 -10.71 6.32
C TYR A 109 0.61 -9.56 6.01
N VAL A 110 0.23 -8.33 6.36
CA VAL A 110 1.10 -7.15 6.22
C VAL A 110 2.34 -7.29 7.09
N ASP A 111 2.16 -7.67 8.36
CA ASP A 111 3.25 -7.89 9.29
C ASP A 111 4.13 -9.06 8.85
N GLN A 112 3.54 -10.17 8.40
CA GLN A 112 4.28 -11.31 7.87
C GLN A 112 5.15 -10.93 6.68
N LEU A 113 4.60 -10.19 5.71
CA LEU A 113 5.34 -9.74 4.54
C LEU A 113 6.47 -8.75 4.92
N ALA A 114 6.17 -7.79 5.79
CA ALA A 114 7.17 -6.83 6.26
C ALA A 114 8.34 -7.53 6.98
N ASN A 115 8.04 -8.56 7.77
CA ASN A 115 9.06 -9.32 8.50
C ASN A 115 9.83 -10.31 7.62
N ALA A 116 9.29 -10.71 6.47
CA ALA A 116 9.97 -11.58 5.52
C ALA A 116 11.14 -10.87 4.82
N VAL A 117 11.11 -9.54 4.71
CA VAL A 117 12.17 -8.73 4.09
C VAL A 117 13.14 -8.23 5.15
N LYS A 118 14.39 -8.72 5.06
CA LYS A 118 15.52 -8.41 5.96
C LYS A 118 16.34 -7.21 5.46
#